data_AF-A0A956SWW2-F1
#
_entry.id   AF-A0A956SWW2-F1
#
_cell.length_a   1.000
_cell.length_b   1.000
_cell.length_c   1.000
_cell.angle_alpha   90.00
_cell.angle_beta   90.00
_cell.angle_gamma   90.00
#
_symmetry.space_group_name_H-M   'P 1'
#
loop_
_entity.id
_entity.type
_entity.pdbx_description
1 polymer ?
#
loop_
_entity_poly.entity_id
_entity_poly.type
_entity_poly.pdbx_seq_one_letter_code
_entity_poly.pdbx_strand_id
1 'polypeptide(L)'
;MNGRVKVWIIALVGAKLLLGLGSGFLESAKAQATGSDADPATPQTWEDVEGVDEEAPRVIARKLVVEERDDGLDPVDLELRERELRARNQEMDERERRIRQRETDLQALRSEIDSKLKTLEDTREEVRQAEIRLQEQIENAQQTAEAQRSKALAKIYGAMKPRDAAPLVSKLDPEIVRGMFVQMKDKQVAGIMAQLRPEVAVKITEGLSKVRPLKPKGSPDGAQGG
;
A
#
# COMPACT_ATOMS: atom_id res chain seq x y z
N MET A 1 -18.34 11.03 -51.09
CA MET A 1 -17.58 12.16 -50.52
C MET A 1 -17.97 12.27 -49.05
N ASN A 2 -17.34 11.49 -48.17
CA ASN A 2 -16.03 11.70 -47.53
C ASN A 2 -16.12 12.54 -46.25
N GLY A 3 -15.86 11.88 -45.12
CA GLY A 3 -15.04 12.46 -44.06
C GLY A 3 -15.69 12.60 -42.69
N ARG A 4 -15.40 11.64 -41.79
CA ARG A 4 -15.23 11.69 -40.31
C ARG A 4 -15.57 10.29 -39.76
N VAL A 5 -14.74 9.24 -39.86
CA VAL A 5 -13.39 8.98 -39.32
C VAL A 5 -13.26 9.35 -37.83
N LYS A 6 -12.94 8.31 -37.03
CA LYS A 6 -12.48 8.24 -35.62
C LYS A 6 -13.50 7.74 -34.57
N VAL A 7 -13.84 6.46 -34.65
CA VAL A 7 -14.42 5.66 -33.56
C VAL A 7 -13.71 4.30 -33.58
N TRP A 8 -12.87 4.08 -32.57
CA TRP A 8 -12.18 2.84 -32.12
C TRP A 8 -11.08 2.23 -33.01
N ILE A 9 -9.86 2.47 -32.57
CA ILE A 9 -8.60 1.89 -33.04
C ILE A 9 -8.24 0.71 -32.11
N ILE A 10 -8.03 -0.45 -32.75
CA ILE A 10 -7.21 -1.61 -32.37
C ILE A 10 -7.77 -2.57 -31.29
N ALA A 11 -8.44 -3.60 -31.79
CA ALA A 11 -8.31 -4.96 -31.28
C ALA A 11 -7.27 -5.70 -32.16
N LEU A 12 -6.10 -6.04 -31.62
CA LEU A 12 -5.29 -7.21 -32.02
C LEU A 12 -3.93 -7.23 -31.29
N VAL A 13 -3.48 -8.45 -30.97
CA VAL A 13 -2.21 -8.88 -30.33
C VAL A 13 -2.37 -9.09 -28.82
N GLY A 14 -2.19 -10.28 -28.23
CA GLY A 14 -1.83 -11.57 -28.79
C GLY A 14 -2.01 -12.64 -27.70
N ALA A 15 -2.87 -13.62 -27.97
CA ALA A 15 -2.92 -14.86 -27.21
C ALA A 15 -1.73 -15.74 -27.63
N LYS A 16 -0.68 -15.84 -26.79
CA LYS A 16 0.33 -16.90 -26.90
C LYS A 16 1.17 -17.08 -25.63
N LEU A 17 1.22 -18.33 -25.16
CA LEU A 17 2.08 -18.97 -24.16
C LEU A 17 1.85 -18.70 -22.67
N LEU A 18 1.04 -19.58 -22.07
CA LEU A 18 1.18 -20.03 -20.69
C LEU A 18 1.11 -21.57 -20.65
N LEU A 19 2.27 -22.22 -20.76
CA LEU A 19 2.59 -23.57 -20.27
C LEU A 19 4.06 -23.44 -19.86
N GLY A 20 4.48 -23.53 -18.60
CA GLY A 20 3.91 -24.32 -17.52
C GLY A 20 4.76 -25.57 -17.33
N LEU A 21 5.89 -25.38 -16.66
CA LEU A 21 6.58 -26.34 -15.78
C LEU A 21 7.14 -27.61 -16.42
N GLY A 22 8.45 -27.58 -16.66
CA GLY A 22 9.28 -28.77 -16.72
C GLY A 22 9.20 -29.53 -15.39
N SER A 23 8.73 -30.75 -15.50
CA SER A 23 8.91 -31.86 -14.58
C SER A 23 10.39 -32.13 -14.38
N GLY A 24 10.87 -32.04 -13.15
CA GLY A 24 12.20 -32.53 -12.83
C GLY A 24 12.61 -32.13 -11.43
N PHE A 25 12.71 -33.14 -10.58
CA PHE A 25 13.69 -33.24 -9.50
C PHE A 25 13.15 -33.07 -8.07
N LEU A 26 13.11 -34.25 -7.41
CA LEU A 26 13.09 -34.55 -5.97
C LEU A 26 11.75 -34.28 -5.26
N GLU A 27 10.92 -35.27 -4.92
CA GLU A 27 11.19 -36.65 -4.47
C GLU A 27 12.27 -36.73 -3.39
N SER A 28 11.90 -36.36 -2.17
CA SER A 28 12.06 -37.18 -0.95
C SER A 28 11.92 -36.31 0.32
N ALA A 29 10.72 -36.31 0.91
CA ALA A 29 10.54 -35.90 2.30
C ALA A 29 9.37 -36.69 2.91
N LYS A 30 9.68 -37.86 3.48
CA LYS A 30 8.80 -38.54 4.42
C LYS A 30 9.62 -39.35 5.41
N ALA A 31 9.76 -38.82 6.63
CA ALA A 31 9.91 -39.50 7.93
C ALA A 31 10.50 -38.45 8.91
N GLN A 32 9.66 -37.73 9.67
CA GLN A 32 9.25 -38.08 11.04
C GLN A 32 10.46 -38.05 12.01
N ALA A 33 10.77 -36.90 12.60
CA ALA A 33 10.24 -36.42 13.89
C ALA A 33 10.51 -37.38 15.07
N THR A 34 11.46 -37.02 15.95
CA THR A 34 11.34 -37.17 17.41
C THR A 34 12.32 -36.22 18.14
N GLY A 35 11.75 -35.42 19.06
CA GLY A 35 12.38 -34.71 20.20
C GLY A 35 13.43 -33.64 19.87
N SER A 36 13.66 -32.61 20.67
CA SER A 36 13.15 -32.21 21.98
C SER A 36 13.78 -30.85 22.25
N ASP A 37 12.97 -29.90 22.71
CA ASP A 37 13.31 -28.74 23.54
C ASP A 37 14.48 -27.82 23.15
N ALA A 38 14.15 -26.56 22.84
CA ALA A 38 14.34 -25.42 23.75
C ALA A 38 14.54 -24.10 22.97
N ASP A 39 13.73 -23.12 23.34
CA ASP A 39 13.70 -21.72 22.91
C ASP A 39 14.98 -20.94 23.34
N PRO A 40 15.25 -19.77 22.73
CA PRO A 40 16.53 -19.08 22.75
C PRO A 40 16.73 -18.25 24.02
N ALA A 41 17.91 -18.41 24.64
CA ALA A 41 18.33 -17.61 25.78
C ALA A 41 18.76 -16.20 25.38
N THR A 42 18.27 -15.25 26.17
CA THR A 42 18.54 -13.81 26.24
C THR A 42 19.99 -13.50 26.64
N PRO A 43 20.47 -12.26 26.41
CA PRO A 43 21.89 -11.89 26.55
C PRO A 43 22.27 -11.68 28.03
N GLN A 44 23.36 -12.33 28.46
CA GLN A 44 23.94 -12.10 29.79
C GLN A 44 25.18 -11.20 29.73
N THR A 45 25.01 -10.12 30.49
CA THR A 45 25.93 -9.28 31.27
C THR A 45 27.34 -9.81 31.52
N TRP A 46 28.30 -8.89 31.38
CA TRP A 46 29.71 -9.01 31.73
C TRP A 46 29.88 -8.60 33.21
N GLU A 47 30.15 -9.56 34.08
CA GLU A 47 30.63 -9.30 35.44
C GLU A 47 31.80 -10.26 35.73
N ASP A 48 32.92 -9.62 36.08
CA ASP A 48 33.99 -10.00 37.00
C ASP A 48 34.72 -11.35 36.83
N VAL A 49 35.95 -11.24 36.33
CA VAL A 49 37.05 -12.15 36.69
C VAL A 49 38.17 -11.33 37.34
N GLU A 50 38.10 -11.24 38.67
CA GLU A 50 39.29 -10.93 39.48
C GLU A 50 40.19 -12.17 39.56
N GLY A 51 41.41 -12.00 39.05
CA GLY A 51 42.64 -12.55 39.62
C GLY A 51 42.96 -14.03 39.39
N VAL A 52 43.74 -14.33 38.33
CA VAL A 52 44.88 -15.27 38.43
C VAL A 52 46.01 -14.80 37.50
N ASP A 53 47.11 -14.41 38.13
CA ASP A 53 48.51 -14.39 37.71
C ASP A 53 48.97 -13.58 36.47
N GLU A 54 49.61 -12.47 36.83
CA GLU A 54 50.48 -11.60 36.06
C GLU A 54 51.73 -12.36 35.53
N GLU A 55 51.58 -13.13 34.45
CA GLU A 55 52.69 -13.41 33.53
C GLU A 55 52.41 -12.71 32.20
N ALA A 56 52.84 -11.45 32.12
CA ALA A 56 52.98 -10.76 30.85
C ALA A 56 53.74 -11.68 29.88
N PRO A 57 53.23 -11.95 28.66
CA PRO A 57 54.05 -12.60 27.66
C PRO A 57 55.22 -11.66 27.42
N ARG A 58 56.40 -12.05 27.92
CA ARG A 58 57.67 -11.45 27.54
C ARG A 58 57.66 -11.49 26.03
N VAL A 59 57.39 -10.35 25.42
CA VAL A 59 57.68 -10.12 24.02
C VAL A 59 59.17 -10.37 23.95
N ILE A 60 59.56 -11.58 23.58
CA ILE A 60 60.90 -11.86 23.11
C ILE A 60 60.96 -10.98 21.88
N ALA A 61 61.48 -9.76 22.07
CA ALA A 61 61.98 -8.92 21.01
C ALA A 61 63.06 -9.78 20.38
N ARG A 62 62.64 -10.61 19.44
CA ARG A 62 63.52 -11.37 18.59
C ARG A 62 64.27 -10.27 17.87
N LYS A 63 65.49 -10.02 18.35
CA LYS A 63 66.44 -9.13 17.72
C LYS A 63 66.41 -9.52 16.25
N LEU A 64 65.75 -8.70 15.44
CA LEU A 64 65.94 -8.70 14.00
C LEU A 64 67.40 -8.28 13.87
N VAL A 65 68.27 -9.27 13.97
CA VAL A 65 69.53 -9.25 13.28
C VAL A 65 69.09 -9.22 11.82
N VAL A 66 68.91 -8.00 11.31
CA VAL A 66 69.13 -7.75 9.89
C VAL A 66 70.61 -8.00 9.75
N GLU A 67 70.93 -9.28 9.57
CA GLU A 67 72.17 -9.66 8.93
C GLU A 67 72.02 -8.96 7.58
N GLU A 68 72.71 -7.84 7.39
CA GLU A 68 73.03 -7.32 6.06
C GLU A 68 73.87 -8.43 5.42
N ARG A 69 73.17 -9.47 4.98
CA ARG A 69 73.66 -10.28 3.90
C ARG A 69 73.66 -9.30 2.74
N ASP A 70 74.85 -9.08 2.22
CA ASP A 70 75.03 -8.70 0.84
C ASP A 70 74.69 -9.94 -0.01
N ASP A 71 73.46 -10.44 0.13
CA ASP A 71 72.87 -11.34 -0.84
C ASP A 71 72.39 -10.43 -1.96
N GLY A 72 73.33 -10.05 -2.83
CA GLY A 72 72.97 -9.74 -4.20
C GLY A 72 72.06 -10.88 -4.66
N LEU A 73 70.75 -10.60 -4.72
CA LEU A 73 69.75 -11.60 -5.07
C LEU A 73 70.27 -12.27 -6.34
N ASP A 74 70.37 -13.60 -6.32
CA ASP A 74 70.63 -14.36 -7.53
C ASP A 74 69.64 -13.83 -8.58
N PRO A 75 70.09 -13.42 -9.79
CA PRO A 75 69.20 -12.94 -10.84
C PRO A 75 67.96 -13.83 -11.04
N VAL A 76 68.09 -15.13 -10.76
CA VAL A 76 67.01 -16.12 -10.80
C VAL A 76 65.94 -15.90 -9.71
N ASP A 77 66.32 -15.52 -8.49
CA ASP A 77 65.41 -15.27 -7.36
C ASP A 77 64.63 -13.96 -7.51
N LEU A 78 65.26 -12.93 -8.09
CA LEU A 78 64.60 -11.68 -8.51
C LEU A 78 63.53 -11.95 -9.56
N GLU A 79 63.87 -12.71 -10.61
CA GLU A 79 62.94 -13.06 -11.67
C GLU A 79 61.74 -13.87 -11.16
N LEU A 80 61.96 -14.82 -10.25
CA LEU A 80 60.88 -15.62 -9.65
C LEU A 80 59.92 -14.73 -8.86
N ARG A 81 60.45 -13.83 -8.03
CA ARG A 81 59.65 -12.91 -7.22
C ARG A 81 58.88 -11.90 -8.06
N GLU A 82 59.48 -11.40 -9.14
CA GLU A 82 58.78 -10.55 -10.10
C GLU A 82 57.59 -11.28 -10.76
N ARG A 83 57.76 -12.56 -11.12
CA ARG A 83 56.68 -13.37 -11.69
C ARG A 83 55.53 -13.58 -10.70
N GLU A 84 55.83 -13.86 -9.44
CA GLU A 84 54.82 -14.02 -8.39
C GLU A 84 54.03 -12.72 -8.16
N LEU A 85 54.72 -11.57 -8.11
CA LEU A 85 54.07 -10.27 -7.97
C LEU A 85 53.20 -9.94 -9.18
N ARG A 86 53.67 -10.23 -10.40
CA ARG A 86 52.87 -10.05 -11.63
C ARG A 86 51.62 -10.94 -11.61
N ALA A 87 51.74 -12.21 -11.21
CA ALA A 87 50.61 -13.13 -11.12
C ALA A 87 49.58 -12.64 -10.08
N ARG A 88 50.04 -12.19 -8.91
CA ARG A 88 49.16 -11.63 -7.88
C ARG A 88 48.47 -10.35 -8.33
N ASN A 89 49.19 -9.45 -9.00
CA ASN A 89 48.60 -8.21 -9.52
C ASN A 89 47.53 -8.53 -10.59
N GLN A 90 47.77 -9.51 -11.47
CA GLN A 90 46.77 -9.96 -12.43
C GLN A 90 45.51 -10.50 -11.74
N GLU A 91 45.65 -11.32 -10.70
CA GLU A 91 44.51 -11.81 -9.93
C GLU A 91 43.72 -10.67 -9.26
N MET A 92 44.43 -9.69 -8.70
CA MET A 92 43.81 -8.51 -8.10
C MET A 92 43.08 -7.66 -9.15
N ASP A 93 43.66 -7.44 -10.33
CA ASP A 93 43.04 -6.71 -11.43
C ASP A 93 41.76 -7.40 -11.91
N GLU A 94 41.77 -8.72 -12.05
CA GLU A 94 40.58 -9.49 -12.41
C GLU A 94 39.50 -9.40 -11.34
N ARG A 95 39.88 -9.50 -10.05
CA ARG A 95 38.94 -9.35 -8.94
C ARG A 95 38.33 -7.95 -8.91
N GLU A 96 39.14 -6.92 -9.10
CA GLU A 96 38.68 -5.54 -9.13
C GLU A 96 37.73 -5.30 -10.32
N ARG A 97 38.01 -5.87 -11.49
CA ARG A 97 37.08 -5.85 -12.64
C ARG A 97 35.75 -6.53 -12.32
N ARG A 98 35.77 -7.72 -11.69
CA ARG A 98 34.54 -8.42 -11.28
C ARG A 98 33.73 -7.62 -10.27
N ILE A 99 34.39 -6.97 -9.30
CA ILE A 99 33.73 -6.14 -8.30
C ILE A 99 33.10 -4.91 -8.97
N ARG A 100 33.85 -4.19 -9.82
CA ARG A 100 33.32 -3.03 -10.56
C ARG A 100 32.10 -3.36 -11.43
N GLN A 101 32.12 -4.53 -12.09
CA GLN A 101 30.97 -5.00 -12.86
C GLN A 101 29.75 -5.22 -11.96
N ARG A 102 29.92 -5.94 -10.85
CA ARG A 102 28.84 -6.16 -9.88
C ARG A 102 28.31 -4.87 -9.29
N GLU A 103 29.17 -3.92 -8.95
CA GLU A 103 28.75 -2.61 -8.45
C GLU A 103 27.89 -1.86 -9.47
N THR A 104 28.30 -1.88 -10.74
CA THR A 104 27.55 -1.27 -11.84
C THR A 104 26.18 -1.94 -12.02
N ASP A 105 26.14 -3.28 -12.02
CA ASP A 105 24.91 -4.05 -12.15
C ASP A 105 23.96 -3.79 -10.96
N LEU A 106 24.49 -3.78 -9.73
CA LEU A 106 23.72 -3.48 -8.53
C LEU A 106 23.19 -2.06 -8.53
N GLN A 107 23.96 -1.09 -9.02
CA GLN A 107 23.49 0.29 -9.16
C GLN A 107 22.36 0.41 -10.19
N ALA A 108 22.48 -0.29 -11.32
CA ALA A 108 21.43 -0.34 -12.33
C ALA A 108 20.12 -0.97 -11.77
N LEU A 109 20.24 -2.10 -11.07
CA LEU A 109 19.12 -2.75 -10.40
C LEU A 109 18.49 -1.86 -9.34
N ARG A 110 19.30 -1.14 -8.54
CA ARG A 110 18.80 -0.20 -7.54
C ARG A 110 17.99 0.91 -8.19
N SER A 111 18.51 1.51 -9.26
CA SER A 111 17.80 2.53 -10.02
C SER A 111 16.49 2.00 -10.62
N GLU A 112 16.47 0.75 -11.08
CA GLU A 112 15.26 0.13 -11.61
C GLU A 112 14.21 -0.09 -10.50
N ILE A 113 14.64 -0.56 -9.32
CA ILE A 113 13.78 -0.73 -8.15
C ILE A 113 13.19 0.61 -7.71
N ASP A 114 14.01 1.65 -7.60
CA ASP A 114 13.55 2.98 -7.18
C ASP A 114 12.53 3.56 -8.19
N SER A 115 12.73 3.34 -9.49
CA SER A 115 11.79 3.72 -10.54
C SER A 115 10.45 2.95 -10.44
N LYS A 116 10.52 1.64 -10.20
CA LYS A 116 9.33 0.80 -10.00
C LYS A 116 8.58 1.20 -8.73
N LEU A 117 9.29 1.50 -7.65
CA LEU A 117 8.69 1.95 -6.40
C LEU A 117 7.92 3.24 -6.61
N LYS A 118 8.53 4.23 -7.26
CA LYS A 118 7.86 5.48 -7.61
C LYS A 118 6.61 5.26 -8.47
N THR A 119 6.70 4.39 -9.47
CA THR A 119 5.54 4.05 -10.32
C THR A 119 4.42 3.40 -9.49
N LEU A 120 4.76 2.53 -8.53
CA LEU A 120 3.78 1.92 -7.63
C LEU A 120 3.14 2.93 -6.68
N GLU A 121 3.91 3.90 -6.18
CA GLU A 121 3.40 4.99 -5.36
C GLU A 121 2.45 5.90 -6.16
N ASP A 122 2.85 6.31 -7.36
CA ASP A 122 2.04 7.14 -8.26
C ASP A 122 0.72 6.43 -8.62
N THR A 123 0.80 5.16 -9.01
CA THR A 123 -0.41 4.37 -9.33
C THR A 123 -1.31 4.13 -8.12
N ARG A 124 -0.74 3.93 -6.93
CA ARG A 124 -1.52 3.81 -5.69
C ARG A 124 -2.28 5.10 -5.39
N GLU A 125 -1.65 6.26 -5.56
CA GLU A 125 -2.32 7.55 -5.35
C GLU A 125 -3.41 7.79 -6.40
N GLU A 126 -3.15 7.47 -7.68
CA GLU A 126 -4.16 7.56 -8.74
C GLU A 126 -5.39 6.70 -8.44
N VAL A 127 -5.20 5.46 -7.97
CA VAL A 127 -6.27 4.56 -7.55
C VAL A 127 -7.05 5.14 -6.37
N ARG A 128 -6.36 5.61 -5.32
CA ARG A 128 -7.01 6.25 -4.16
C ARG A 128 -7.87 7.44 -4.59
N GLN A 129 -7.36 8.29 -5.48
CA GLN A 129 -8.11 9.44 -5.99
C GLN A 129 -9.30 9.01 -6.87
N ALA A 130 -9.16 7.94 -7.64
CA ALA A 130 -10.25 7.37 -8.42
C ALA A 130 -11.36 6.81 -7.52
N GLU A 131 -11.02 6.12 -6.43
CA GLU A 131 -11.97 5.61 -5.43
C GLU A 131 -12.75 6.75 -4.76
N ILE A 132 -12.07 7.82 -4.34
CA ILE A 132 -12.73 9.00 -3.75
C ILE A 132 -13.71 9.62 -4.74
N ARG A 133 -13.30 9.84 -6.00
CA ARG A 133 -14.17 10.39 -7.04
C ARG A 133 -15.37 9.48 -7.31
N LEU A 134 -15.17 8.16 -7.34
CA LEU A 134 -16.26 7.20 -7.56
C LEU A 134 -17.24 7.23 -6.39
N GLN A 135 -16.75 7.28 -5.15
CA GLN A 135 -17.60 7.39 -3.97
C GLN A 135 -18.43 8.67 -3.98
N GLU A 136 -17.82 9.82 -4.30
CA GLU A 136 -18.53 11.09 -4.45
C GLU A 136 -19.59 11.03 -5.57
N GLN A 137 -19.28 10.39 -6.70
CA GLN A 137 -20.25 10.19 -7.78
C GLN A 137 -21.43 9.30 -7.38
N ILE A 138 -21.17 8.21 -6.65
CA ILE A 138 -22.22 7.32 -6.15
C ILE A 138 -23.11 8.07 -5.16
N GLU A 139 -22.53 8.79 -4.21
CA GLU A 139 -23.29 9.58 -3.23
C GLU A 139 -24.14 10.66 -3.92
N ASN A 140 -23.58 11.37 -4.89
CA ASN A 140 -24.32 12.37 -5.68
C ASN A 140 -25.44 11.73 -6.51
N ALA A 141 -25.19 10.58 -7.15
CA ALA A 141 -26.19 9.85 -7.91
C ALA A 141 -27.34 9.34 -7.02
N GLN A 142 -27.02 8.87 -5.82
CA GLN A 142 -28.03 8.46 -4.84
C GLN A 142 -28.85 9.66 -4.36
N GLN A 143 -28.21 10.76 -3.97
CA GLN A 143 -28.91 11.97 -3.52
C GLN A 143 -29.82 12.55 -4.61
N THR A 144 -29.36 12.59 -5.86
CA THR A 144 -30.17 13.07 -6.99
C THR A 144 -31.35 12.14 -7.27
N ALA A 145 -31.16 10.82 -7.22
CA ALA A 145 -32.26 9.85 -7.38
C ALA A 145 -33.28 9.96 -6.23
N GLU A 146 -32.83 10.09 -4.97
CA GLU A 146 -33.67 10.32 -3.80
C GLU A 146 -34.47 11.62 -3.92
N ALA A 147 -33.81 12.71 -4.34
CA ALA A 147 -34.46 14.01 -4.57
C ALA A 147 -35.51 13.94 -5.69
N GLN A 148 -35.23 13.24 -6.79
CA GLN A 148 -36.19 13.05 -7.89
C GLN A 148 -37.40 12.24 -7.44
N ARG A 149 -37.19 11.12 -6.72
CA ARG A 149 -38.29 10.32 -6.15
C ARG A 149 -39.15 11.14 -5.19
N SER A 150 -38.50 11.87 -4.28
CA SER A 150 -39.16 12.76 -3.32
C SER A 150 -39.98 13.84 -4.02
N LYS A 151 -39.43 14.45 -5.09
CA LYS A 151 -40.12 15.45 -5.90
C LYS A 151 -41.33 14.88 -6.65
N ALA A 152 -41.22 13.65 -7.14
CA ALA A 152 -42.35 12.97 -7.78
C ALA A 152 -43.50 12.73 -6.78
N LEU A 153 -43.17 12.25 -5.58
CA LEU A 153 -44.15 12.08 -4.49
C LEU A 153 -44.77 13.43 -4.09
N ALA A 154 -43.94 14.46 -3.91
CA ALA A 154 -44.39 15.82 -3.59
C ALA A 154 -45.40 16.35 -4.62
N LYS A 155 -45.17 16.07 -5.91
CA LYS A 155 -46.09 16.47 -6.98
C LYS A 155 -47.43 15.72 -6.88
N ILE A 156 -47.41 14.42 -6.63
CA ILE A 156 -48.63 13.58 -6.56
C ILE A 156 -49.47 13.98 -5.33
N TYR A 157 -48.86 13.96 -4.14
CA TYR A 157 -49.56 14.25 -2.90
C TYR A 157 -49.88 15.74 -2.73
N GLY A 158 -49.05 16.64 -3.24
CA GLY A 158 -49.31 18.07 -3.22
C GLY A 158 -50.45 18.51 -4.15
N ALA A 159 -50.76 17.74 -5.20
CA ALA A 159 -51.90 17.99 -6.07
C ALA A 159 -53.24 17.52 -5.47
N MET A 160 -53.20 16.69 -4.41
CA MET A 160 -54.41 16.24 -3.71
C MET A 160 -54.93 17.31 -2.74
N LYS A 161 -56.21 17.22 -2.39
CA LYS A 161 -56.77 18.06 -1.32
C LYS A 161 -56.14 17.66 0.02
N PRO A 162 -55.81 18.60 0.91
CA PRO A 162 -55.16 18.28 2.19
C PRO A 162 -55.92 17.26 3.04
N ARG A 163 -57.25 17.29 3.00
CA ARG A 163 -58.14 16.36 3.71
C ARG A 163 -57.99 14.91 3.22
N ASP A 164 -57.70 14.71 1.93
CA ASP A 164 -57.53 13.39 1.31
C ASP A 164 -56.07 12.90 1.44
N ALA A 165 -55.11 13.82 1.38
CA ALA A 165 -53.69 13.51 1.50
C ALA A 165 -53.26 13.14 2.93
N ALA A 166 -53.78 13.82 3.95
CA ALA A 166 -53.41 13.60 5.36
C ALA A 166 -53.54 12.13 5.85
N PRO A 167 -54.67 11.42 5.63
CA PRO A 167 -54.77 10.02 6.06
C PRO A 167 -53.80 9.10 5.32
N LEU A 168 -53.41 9.42 4.07
CA LEU A 168 -52.40 8.67 3.33
C LEU A 168 -51.01 8.92 3.91
N VAL A 169 -50.63 10.19 4.10
CA VAL A 169 -49.35 10.62 4.69
C VAL A 169 -49.15 10.03 6.09
N SER A 170 -50.21 9.92 6.89
CA SER A 170 -50.15 9.34 8.24
C SER A 170 -49.73 7.85 8.27
N LYS A 171 -49.84 7.14 7.14
CA LYS A 171 -49.49 5.72 6.99
C LYS A 171 -48.13 5.51 6.30
N LEU A 172 -47.52 6.57 5.78
CA LEU A 172 -46.21 6.51 5.14
C LEU A 172 -45.09 6.48 6.18
N ASP A 173 -43.95 5.93 5.76
CA ASP A 173 -42.73 5.96 6.56
C ASP A 173 -42.28 7.42 6.80
N PRO A 174 -41.94 7.81 8.05
CA PRO A 174 -41.49 9.16 8.38
C PRO A 174 -40.34 9.68 7.51
N GLU A 175 -39.43 8.81 7.07
CA GLU A 175 -38.28 9.18 6.23
C GLU A 175 -38.73 9.58 4.81
N ILE A 176 -39.73 8.87 4.27
CA ILE A 176 -40.33 9.19 2.96
C ILE A 176 -41.11 10.50 3.06
N VAL A 177 -41.86 10.69 4.15
CA VAL A 177 -42.61 11.92 4.41
C VAL A 177 -41.67 13.12 4.50
N ARG A 178 -40.51 12.98 5.18
CA ARG A 178 -39.50 14.03 5.22
C ARG A 178 -39.00 14.42 3.85
N GLY A 179 -38.53 13.46 3.06
CA GLY A 179 -38.01 13.73 1.71
C GLY A 179 -39.04 14.43 0.84
N MET A 180 -40.28 13.95 0.88
CA MET A 180 -41.41 14.55 0.17
C MET A 180 -41.71 15.97 0.64
N PHE A 181 -41.81 16.22 1.95
CA PHE A 181 -42.16 17.54 2.49
C PHE A 181 -41.09 18.60 2.19
N VAL A 182 -39.81 18.23 2.18
CA VAL A 182 -38.72 19.13 1.76
C VAL A 182 -38.88 19.59 0.30
N GLN A 183 -39.50 18.78 -0.55
CA GLN A 183 -39.75 19.12 -1.96
C GLN A 183 -41.12 19.78 -2.21
N MET A 184 -41.97 19.90 -1.19
CA MET A 184 -43.31 20.51 -1.28
C MET A 184 -43.27 22.01 -0.93
N LYS A 185 -44.31 22.75 -1.33
CA LYS A 185 -44.48 24.16 -0.90
C LYS A 185 -44.98 24.20 0.54
N ASP A 186 -44.49 25.14 1.33
CA ASP A 186 -44.87 25.32 2.76
C ASP A 186 -46.38 25.36 2.98
N LYS A 187 -47.13 26.04 2.10
CA LYS A 187 -48.59 26.11 2.18
C LYS A 187 -49.27 24.75 2.05
N GLN A 188 -48.73 23.87 1.19
CA GLN A 188 -49.27 22.51 1.00
C GLN A 188 -48.96 21.65 2.22
N VAL A 189 -47.73 21.73 2.73
CA VAL A 189 -47.30 21.02 3.95
C VAL A 189 -48.15 21.45 5.14
N ALA A 190 -48.32 22.75 5.37
CA ALA A 190 -49.14 23.29 6.44
C ALA A 190 -50.60 22.82 6.34
N GLY A 191 -51.16 22.81 5.12
CA GLY A 191 -52.51 22.30 4.88
C GLY A 191 -52.67 20.83 5.26
N ILE A 192 -51.69 19.98 4.92
CA ILE A 192 -51.70 18.55 5.26
C ILE A 192 -51.54 18.37 6.78
N MET A 193 -50.58 19.07 7.40
CA MET A 193 -50.33 19.00 8.84
C MET A 193 -51.54 19.42 9.68
N ALA A 194 -52.31 20.42 9.22
CA ALA A 194 -53.53 20.86 9.88
C ALA A 194 -54.66 19.81 9.90
N GLN A 195 -54.60 18.81 9.02
CA GLN A 195 -55.57 17.72 8.93
C GLN A 195 -55.09 16.44 9.64
N LEU A 196 -53.87 16.44 10.16
CA LEU A 196 -53.31 15.31 10.91
C LEU A 196 -53.71 15.37 12.38
N ARG A 197 -53.65 14.20 13.03
CA ARG A 197 -53.75 14.11 14.49
C ARG A 197 -52.49 14.68 15.15
N PRO A 198 -52.59 15.35 16.31
CA PRO A 198 -51.43 15.95 17.00
C PRO A 198 -50.28 14.96 17.22
N GLU A 199 -50.59 13.75 17.67
CA GLU A 199 -49.59 12.69 17.90
C GLU A 199 -48.79 12.32 16.64
N VAL A 200 -49.43 12.32 15.47
CA VAL A 200 -48.79 11.97 14.19
C VAL A 200 -47.98 13.15 13.66
N ALA A 201 -48.52 14.37 13.80
CA ALA A 201 -47.84 15.59 13.40
C ALA A 201 -46.50 15.76 14.16
N VAL A 202 -46.50 15.52 15.47
CA VAL A 202 -45.27 15.57 16.29
C VAL A 202 -44.23 14.56 15.80
N LYS A 203 -44.62 13.30 15.55
CA LYS A 203 -43.70 12.28 15.03
C LYS A 203 -43.08 12.65 13.68
N ILE A 204 -43.87 13.23 12.78
CA ILE A 204 -43.36 13.69 11.48
C ILE A 204 -42.38 14.84 11.70
N THR A 205 -42.71 15.83 12.54
CA THR A 205 -41.84 16.97 12.85
C THR A 205 -40.52 16.53 13.52
N GLU A 206 -40.56 15.55 14.43
CA GLU A 206 -39.35 14.95 14.99
C GLU A 206 -38.48 14.32 13.89
N GLY A 207 -39.09 13.61 12.95
CA GLY A 207 -38.41 13.06 11.77
C GLY A 207 -37.80 14.13 10.86
N LEU A 208 -38.44 15.30 10.71
CA LEU A 208 -37.92 16.45 9.97
C LEU A 208 -36.72 17.11 10.67
N SER A 209 -36.73 17.14 12.00
CA SER A 209 -35.71 17.84 12.82
C SER A 209 -34.36 17.12 12.88
N LYS A 210 -34.33 15.80 12.62
CA LYS A 210 -33.11 15.01 12.58
C LYS A 210 -32.31 15.37 11.32
N VAL A 211 -31.50 16.42 11.41
CA VAL A 211 -30.49 16.76 10.41
C VAL A 211 -29.57 15.55 10.29
N ARG A 212 -29.50 14.94 9.10
CA ARG A 212 -28.54 13.86 8.82
C ARG A 212 -27.15 14.40 9.19
N PRO A 213 -26.45 13.82 10.19
CA PRO A 213 -25.11 14.27 10.49
C PRO A 213 -24.27 14.09 9.22
N LEU A 214 -23.73 15.20 8.72
CA LEU A 214 -22.81 15.19 7.60
C LEU A 214 -21.66 14.28 8.00
N LYS A 215 -21.53 13.13 7.32
CA LYS A 215 -20.39 12.24 7.51
C LYS A 215 -19.15 13.07 7.21
N PRO A 216 -18.23 13.28 8.19
CA PRO A 216 -17.06 14.11 7.96
C PRO A 216 -16.27 13.48 6.80
N LYS A 217 -16.03 14.29 5.76
CA LYS A 217 -15.22 13.93 4.60
C LYS A 217 -13.87 13.48 5.14
N GLY A 218 -13.48 12.24 4.85
CA GLY A 218 -12.35 11.56 5.48
C GLY A 218 -11.13 12.47 5.62
N SER A 219 -10.81 12.83 6.86
CA SER A 219 -9.53 13.43 7.19
C SER A 219 -8.44 12.42 6.78
N PRO A 220 -7.41 12.84 6.03
CA PRO A 220 -6.23 12.02 5.82
C PRO A 220 -5.44 11.98 7.13
N ASP A 221 -5.94 11.26 8.12
CA ASP A 221 -5.18 10.95 9.33
C ASP A 221 -4.36 9.70 9.07
N GLY A 222 -3.20 9.94 8.48
CA GLY A 222 -2.18 8.96 8.14
C GLY A 222 -0.82 9.65 8.10
N ALA A 223 -0.58 10.56 9.03
CA ALA A 223 0.71 11.18 9.26
C ALA A 223 0.96 11.28 10.76
N GLN A 224 1.23 10.12 11.38
CA GLN A 224 2.10 10.01 12.56
C GLN A 224 2.30 8.54 12.97
N GLY A 225 3.57 8.15 13.10
CA GLY A 225 4.01 7.03 13.93
C GLY A 225 4.76 5.93 13.19
N GLY A 226 6.10 5.95 13.28
CA GLY A 226 7.00 4.87 12.88
C GLY A 226 8.34 5.37 12.39
#